data_AF-A0A058ZC90-F1
#
_entry.id   AF-A0A058ZC90-F1
#
_cell.length_a   1.000
_cell.length_b   1.000
_cell.length_c   1.000
_cell.angle_alpha   90.00
_cell.angle_beta   90.00
_cell.angle_gamma   90.00
#
_symmetry.space_group_name_H-M   'P 1'
#
loop_
_entity.id
_entity.type
_entity.pdbx_description
1 polymer ?
#
loop_
_entity_poly.entity_id
_entity_poly.type
_entity_poly.pdbx_seq_one_letter_code
_entity_poly.pdbx_strand_id
1 'polypeptide(L)'
;MTKRAGGLDCITPIHTSFLDVDPLDAKYANVTHILLDPSCSGSGIVSRMDALVDEEEVTDPARLEALAAFQESAIAHAMRFPAIQRAYIYRDAAWVLQQLAARKGSLKHLIASDKVNHKRKTYALVCETLKYGPAIDTLIEKIELPRLARPLSKELLMVMVYETLLSPKAPPGNTPTSGPFFQRFGPLGRTFLPHVSLLRTALVKYKIARGVADNTELMSDRARQVEAHFVPKYVRVNALRADQPVPGLKAAPETGPMADSEDETFEPGVRRFIEYLRAERWTELPRGTPMAVLAQEFVRGCH
;
A
#
# COMPACT_ATOMS: atom_id res chain seq x y z
N MET A 1 9.97 -16.13 29.26
CA MET A 1 11.08 -16.34 28.31
C MET A 1 11.78 -15.03 27.95
N THR A 2 11.07 -13.98 27.58
CA THR A 2 11.60 -12.66 27.17
C THR A 2 12.61 -12.05 28.16
N LYS A 3 12.32 -12.09 29.47
CA LYS A 3 13.23 -11.63 30.53
C LYS A 3 14.54 -12.42 30.61
N ARG A 4 14.49 -13.73 30.40
CA ARG A 4 15.70 -14.60 30.42
C ARG A 4 16.53 -14.44 29.14
N ALA A 5 15.92 -14.06 28.04
CA ALA A 5 16.58 -13.79 26.76
C ALA A 5 17.11 -12.34 26.63
N GLY A 6 16.96 -11.50 27.66
CA GLY A 6 17.42 -10.11 27.64
C GLY A 6 16.65 -9.17 26.69
N GLY A 7 15.50 -9.59 26.17
CA GLY A 7 14.75 -8.85 25.13
C GLY A 7 13.66 -7.90 25.65
N LEU A 8 13.62 -7.59 26.95
CA LEU A 8 12.53 -6.78 27.53
C LEU A 8 12.44 -5.37 26.95
N ASP A 9 13.55 -4.82 26.48
CA ASP A 9 13.62 -3.44 25.96
C ASP A 9 13.10 -3.33 24.52
N CYS A 10 12.91 -4.44 23.82
CA CYS A 10 12.51 -4.47 22.41
C CYS A 10 11.36 -5.43 22.08
N ILE A 11 10.89 -6.22 23.06
CA ILE A 11 9.82 -7.20 22.89
C ILE A 11 8.71 -6.92 23.90
N THR A 12 7.52 -6.57 23.39
CA THR A 12 6.29 -6.47 24.18
C THR A 12 5.40 -7.68 23.86
N PRO A 13 5.33 -8.70 24.73
CA PRO A 13 4.45 -9.85 24.51
C PRO A 13 2.99 -9.46 24.72
N ILE A 14 2.11 -9.88 23.82
CA ILE A 14 0.66 -9.66 23.92
C ILE A 14 -0.01 -11.03 23.96
N HIS A 15 -0.75 -11.32 25.03
CA HIS A 15 -1.48 -12.56 25.19
C HIS A 15 -2.88 -12.43 24.57
N THR A 16 -2.96 -12.58 23.24
CA THR A 16 -4.20 -12.55 22.46
C THR A 16 -4.04 -13.34 21.17
N SER A 17 -5.15 -13.77 20.56
CA SER A 17 -5.13 -14.37 19.23
C SER A 17 -4.82 -13.29 18.20
N PHE A 18 -3.93 -13.59 17.25
CA PHE A 18 -3.60 -12.64 16.18
C PHE A 18 -4.81 -12.26 15.34
N LEU A 19 -5.75 -13.18 15.10
CA LEU A 19 -6.94 -12.93 14.28
C LEU A 19 -7.97 -12.02 14.96
N ASP A 20 -7.92 -11.91 16.29
CA ASP A 20 -8.85 -11.10 17.10
C ASP A 20 -8.33 -9.68 17.31
N VAL A 21 -7.10 -9.40 16.90
CA VAL A 21 -6.50 -8.07 16.95
C VAL A 21 -7.21 -7.15 15.97
N ASP A 22 -7.54 -5.91 16.36
CA ASP A 22 -7.97 -4.90 15.38
C ASP A 22 -6.73 -4.28 14.69
N PRO A 23 -6.51 -4.50 13.37
CA PRO A 23 -5.37 -3.94 12.65
C PRO A 23 -5.40 -2.41 12.53
N LEU A 24 -6.58 -1.78 12.74
CA LEU A 24 -6.77 -0.33 12.65
C LEU A 24 -6.53 0.39 13.97
N ASP A 25 -6.33 -0.35 15.07
CA ASP A 25 -6.00 0.23 16.37
C ASP A 25 -4.71 1.07 16.25
N ALA A 26 -4.74 2.28 16.81
CA ALA A 26 -3.62 3.23 16.79
C ALA A 26 -2.32 2.62 17.31
N LYS A 27 -2.38 1.63 18.22
CA LYS A 27 -1.20 0.92 18.72
C LYS A 27 -0.44 0.15 17.63
N TYR A 28 -1.10 -0.21 16.52
CA TYR A 28 -0.49 -0.93 15.40
C TYR A 28 -0.31 -0.09 14.14
N ALA A 29 -0.65 1.20 14.16
CA ALA A 29 -0.50 2.09 13.00
C ALA A 29 0.93 2.08 12.41
N ASN A 30 1.91 1.76 13.25
CA ASN A 30 3.33 1.75 12.96
C ASN A 30 3.92 0.34 12.67
N VAL A 31 3.08 -0.70 12.66
CA VAL A 31 3.49 -2.07 12.31
C VAL A 31 3.77 -2.13 10.81
N THR A 32 5.04 -2.27 10.47
CA THR A 32 5.52 -2.27 9.08
C THR A 32 5.88 -3.67 8.58
N HIS A 33 6.04 -4.62 9.50
CA HIS A 33 6.44 -6.00 9.20
C HIS A 33 5.65 -6.93 10.12
N ILE A 34 5.18 -8.03 9.56
CA ILE A 34 4.56 -9.13 10.32
C ILE A 34 5.25 -10.41 9.86
N LEU A 35 5.86 -11.10 10.81
CA LEU A 35 6.35 -12.46 10.61
C LEU A 35 5.26 -13.41 11.08
N LEU A 36 4.58 -14.04 10.13
CA LEU A 36 3.65 -15.11 10.44
C LEU A 36 4.44 -16.41 10.50
N ASP A 37 4.54 -16.97 11.70
CA ASP A 37 5.04 -18.32 11.93
C ASP A 37 3.88 -19.19 12.43
N PRO A 38 2.91 -19.54 11.55
CA PRO A 38 1.82 -20.41 11.93
C PRO A 38 2.42 -21.77 12.27
N SER A 39 2.40 -22.13 13.56
CA SER A 39 2.99 -23.37 14.02
C SER A 39 2.26 -24.55 13.37
N CYS A 40 2.98 -25.43 12.68
CA CYS A 40 2.42 -26.73 12.23
C CYS A 40 2.03 -27.65 13.40
N SER A 41 2.38 -27.26 14.64
CA SER A 41 2.33 -28.08 15.84
C SER A 41 1.20 -27.74 16.82
N GLY A 42 0.57 -26.57 16.71
CA GLY A 42 -0.41 -26.07 17.68
C GLY A 42 -1.87 -26.47 17.43
N SER A 43 -2.21 -26.86 16.20
CA SER A 43 -3.54 -27.37 15.82
C SER A 43 -3.65 -28.90 15.89
N GLY A 44 -2.67 -29.57 16.52
CA GLY A 44 -2.66 -31.02 16.72
C GLY A 44 -1.41 -31.73 16.22
N ILE A 45 -0.20 -31.34 16.64
CA ILE A 45 0.83 -32.38 16.86
C ILE A 45 0.37 -33.18 18.09
N VAL A 46 -0.63 -34.02 17.87
CA VAL A 46 -0.72 -35.27 18.59
C VAL A 46 0.52 -36.04 18.12
N SER A 47 1.45 -36.14 19.05
CA SER A 47 2.37 -37.25 19.20
C SER A 47 3.40 -37.46 18.08
N ARG A 48 4.59 -36.87 18.26
CA ARG A 48 5.85 -37.51 17.83
C ARG A 48 6.20 -38.76 18.68
N MET A 49 5.26 -39.26 19.48
CA MET A 49 5.34 -40.55 20.16
C MET A 49 4.52 -41.64 19.44
N ASP A 50 3.68 -41.32 18.44
CA ASP A 50 2.88 -42.30 17.70
C ASP A 50 3.63 -42.92 16.51
N ALA A 51 4.76 -42.33 16.11
CA ALA A 51 5.66 -42.86 15.07
C ALA A 51 6.33 -44.20 15.44
N LEU A 52 6.01 -44.76 16.60
CA LEU A 52 6.46 -46.07 17.07
C LEU A 52 5.36 -47.14 17.01
N VAL A 53 4.11 -46.80 16.63
CA VAL A 53 2.98 -47.73 16.79
C VAL A 53 2.15 -47.97 15.53
N ASP A 54 2.10 -47.08 14.53
CA ASP A 54 1.32 -47.37 13.30
C ASP A 54 2.01 -46.84 12.02
N GLU A 55 2.16 -47.70 11.02
CA GLU A 55 2.89 -47.50 9.75
C GLU A 55 2.09 -46.77 8.64
N GLU A 56 1.02 -46.05 8.94
CA GLU A 56 0.32 -45.24 7.94
C GLU A 56 0.07 -43.81 8.46
N GLU A 57 0.87 -42.85 7.99
CA GLU A 57 0.53 -41.41 8.06
C GLU A 57 -0.75 -41.18 7.23
N VAL A 58 -1.91 -41.47 7.81
CA VAL A 58 -3.20 -41.07 7.24
C VAL A 58 -3.25 -39.55 7.32
N THR A 59 -2.90 -38.92 6.21
CA THR A 59 -3.00 -37.47 6.06
C THR A 59 -4.47 -37.13 5.97
N ASP A 60 -5.10 -36.81 7.11
CA ASP A 60 -6.53 -36.44 7.15
C ASP A 60 -6.75 -35.19 6.28
N PRO A 61 -7.48 -35.31 5.15
CA PRO A 61 -7.70 -34.19 4.23
C PRO A 61 -8.44 -33.04 4.91
N ALA A 62 -9.32 -33.32 5.87
CA ALA A 62 -10.04 -32.28 6.62
C ALA A 62 -9.08 -31.46 7.49
N ARG A 63 -8.07 -32.11 8.08
CA ARG A 63 -7.02 -31.44 8.85
C ARG A 63 -6.12 -30.57 7.97
N LEU A 64 -5.74 -31.06 6.79
CA LEU A 64 -4.98 -30.26 5.82
C LEU A 64 -5.74 -29.01 5.37
N GLU A 65 -7.04 -29.16 5.09
CA GLU A 65 -7.90 -28.05 4.69
C GLU A 65 -8.04 -27.01 5.82
N ALA A 66 -8.22 -27.46 7.06
CA ALA A 66 -8.27 -26.58 8.22
C ALA A 66 -6.95 -25.81 8.45
N LEU A 67 -5.81 -26.46 8.25
CA LEU A 67 -4.48 -25.82 8.32
C LEU A 67 -4.32 -24.76 7.23
N ALA A 68 -4.68 -25.09 5.98
CA ALA A 68 -4.62 -24.15 4.88
C ALA A 68 -5.54 -22.94 5.11
N ALA A 69 -6.77 -23.18 5.57
CA ALA A 69 -7.72 -22.12 5.91
C ALA A 69 -7.20 -21.19 7.03
N PHE A 70 -6.55 -21.75 8.06
CA PHE A 70 -5.93 -20.94 9.11
C PHE A 70 -4.79 -20.08 8.56
N GLN A 71 -3.89 -20.64 7.77
CA GLN A 71 -2.77 -19.90 7.16
C GLN A 71 -3.28 -18.77 6.25
N GLU A 72 -4.32 -19.05 5.46
CA GLU A 72 -5.04 -18.08 4.64
C GLU A 72 -5.60 -16.94 5.49
N SER A 73 -6.31 -17.26 6.57
CA SER A 73 -6.89 -16.25 7.48
C SER A 73 -5.82 -15.37 8.14
N ALA A 74 -4.69 -15.95 8.55
CA ALA A 74 -3.58 -15.22 9.16
C ALA A 74 -2.93 -14.25 8.18
N ILE A 75 -2.68 -14.69 6.94
CA ILE A 75 -2.13 -13.83 5.88
C ILE A 75 -3.13 -12.72 5.56
N ALA A 76 -4.40 -13.05 5.36
CA ALA A 76 -5.47 -12.09 5.09
C ALA A 76 -5.54 -11.02 6.18
N HIS A 77 -5.46 -11.43 7.44
CA HIS A 77 -5.48 -10.55 8.59
C HIS A 77 -4.24 -9.65 8.67
N ALA A 78 -3.04 -10.20 8.43
CA ALA A 78 -1.80 -9.43 8.37
C ALA A 78 -1.83 -8.34 7.28
N MET A 79 -2.49 -8.61 6.15
CA MET A 79 -2.63 -7.63 5.07
C MET A 79 -3.61 -6.49 5.40
N ARG A 80 -4.36 -6.57 6.51
CA ARG A 80 -5.25 -5.49 6.94
C ARG A 80 -4.53 -4.35 7.64
N PHE A 81 -3.26 -4.52 8.03
CA PHE A 81 -2.50 -3.49 8.74
C PHE A 81 -2.20 -2.30 7.81
N PRO A 82 -2.49 -1.05 8.22
CA PRO A 82 -2.46 0.13 7.33
C PRO A 82 -1.12 0.38 6.63
N ALA A 83 0.00 0.27 7.35
CA ALA A 83 1.33 0.52 6.77
C ALA A 83 1.75 -0.60 5.79
N ILE A 84 1.25 -1.83 6.00
CA ILE A 84 1.47 -2.96 5.10
C ILE A 84 0.68 -2.75 3.80
N GLN A 85 -0.62 -2.45 3.88
CA GLN A 85 -1.46 -2.15 2.71
C GLN A 85 -0.86 -1.07 1.82
N ARG A 86 -0.32 -0.02 2.43
CA ARG A 86 0.25 1.13 1.73
C ARG A 86 1.41 0.75 0.83
N ALA A 87 2.28 -0.15 1.27
CA ALA A 87 3.36 -0.67 0.44
C ALA A 87 2.83 -1.39 -0.82
N TYR A 88 1.75 -2.16 -0.68
CA TYR A 88 1.09 -2.80 -1.83
C TYR A 88 0.42 -1.80 -2.76
N ILE A 89 -0.25 -0.78 -2.23
CA ILE A 89 -0.84 0.30 -3.03
C ILE A 89 0.24 1.03 -3.84
N TYR A 90 1.40 1.30 -3.25
CA TYR A 90 2.50 1.95 -3.96
C TYR A 90 3.08 1.07 -5.05
N ARG A 91 3.19 -0.23 -4.80
CA ARG A 91 3.62 -1.20 -5.82
C ARG A 91 2.62 -1.29 -6.96
N ASP A 92 1.32 -1.39 -6.66
CA ASP A 92 0.25 -1.38 -7.66
C ASP A 92 0.31 -0.07 -8.49
N ALA A 93 0.49 1.08 -7.84
CA ALA A 93 0.58 2.38 -8.50
C ALA A 93 1.82 2.50 -9.40
N ALA A 94 2.98 2.06 -8.90
CA ALA A 94 4.22 2.03 -9.67
C ALA A 94 4.09 1.15 -10.92
N TRP A 95 3.49 -0.04 -10.77
CA TRP A 95 3.23 -0.92 -11.90
C TRP A 95 2.30 -0.26 -12.94
N VAL A 96 1.20 0.37 -12.51
CA VAL A 96 0.29 1.08 -13.42
C VAL A 96 0.98 2.23 -14.14
N LEU A 97 1.78 3.04 -13.43
CA LEU A 97 2.57 4.12 -14.02
C LEU A 97 3.55 3.59 -15.08
N GLN A 98 4.19 2.45 -14.80
CA GLN A 98 5.12 1.81 -15.74
C GLN A 98 4.39 1.37 -17.02
N GLN A 99 3.21 0.75 -16.89
CA GLN A 99 2.40 0.32 -18.03
C GLN A 99 1.87 1.51 -18.83
N LEU A 100 1.51 2.61 -18.17
CA LEU A 100 1.12 3.86 -18.82
C LEU A 100 2.28 4.47 -19.62
N ALA A 101 3.46 4.53 -19.04
CA ALA A 101 4.67 5.02 -19.71
C ALA A 101 5.01 4.15 -20.93
N ALA A 102 4.85 2.83 -20.83
CA ALA A 102 5.01 1.88 -21.92
C ALA A 102 3.82 1.86 -22.92
N ARG A 103 2.83 2.74 -22.76
CA ARG A 103 1.63 2.86 -23.62
C ARG A 103 0.86 1.54 -23.79
N LYS A 104 0.81 0.71 -22.75
CA LYS A 104 0.15 -0.61 -22.78
C LYS A 104 -1.37 -0.56 -22.56
N GLY A 105 -1.95 0.62 -22.39
CA GLY A 105 -3.39 0.80 -22.27
C GLY A 105 -3.77 2.13 -21.63
N SER A 106 -5.07 2.38 -21.49
CA SER A 106 -5.58 3.51 -20.72
C SER A 106 -5.55 3.21 -19.21
N LEU A 107 -5.52 4.26 -18.38
CA LEU A 107 -5.52 4.11 -16.92
C LEU A 107 -6.68 3.26 -16.42
N LYS A 108 -7.89 3.47 -16.96
CA LYS A 108 -9.08 2.69 -16.58
C LYS A 108 -8.93 1.20 -16.88
N HIS A 109 -8.30 0.87 -18.01
CA HIS A 109 -8.04 -0.53 -18.37
C HIS A 109 -6.98 -1.16 -17.47
N LEU A 110 -5.86 -0.45 -17.22
CA LEU A 110 -4.76 -0.95 -16.41
C LEU A 110 -5.17 -1.17 -14.94
N ILE A 111 -5.99 -0.29 -14.38
CA ILE A 111 -6.52 -0.43 -13.01
C ILE A 111 -7.49 -1.63 -12.89
N ALA A 112 -8.15 -2.01 -13.98
CA ALA A 112 -9.04 -3.16 -13.99
C ALA A 112 -8.28 -4.50 -13.97
N SER A 113 -6.98 -4.50 -14.32
CA SER A 113 -6.11 -5.68 -14.33
C SER A 113 -6.18 -6.47 -13.03
N ASP A 114 -5.98 -7.76 -13.17
CA ASP A 114 -5.83 -8.71 -12.09
C ASP A 114 -4.63 -8.42 -11.17
N LYS A 115 -3.59 -7.77 -11.70
CA LYS A 115 -2.38 -7.39 -10.96
C LYS A 115 -2.59 -6.22 -9.99
N VAL A 116 -3.69 -5.47 -10.11
CA VAL A 116 -4.00 -4.35 -9.23
C VAL A 116 -4.98 -4.83 -8.16
N ASN A 117 -4.53 -4.84 -6.91
CA ASN A 117 -5.34 -5.28 -5.78
C ASN A 117 -6.20 -4.13 -5.26
N HIS A 118 -5.63 -2.94 -5.11
CA HIS A 118 -6.28 -1.80 -4.46
C HIS A 118 -6.87 -0.79 -5.46
N LYS A 119 -7.76 -1.24 -6.34
CA LYS A 119 -8.21 -0.49 -7.53
C LYS A 119 -8.54 0.99 -7.30
N ARG A 120 -9.40 1.31 -6.32
CA ARG A 120 -9.81 2.70 -6.04
C ARG A 120 -8.68 3.56 -5.49
N LYS A 121 -7.98 3.06 -4.46
CA LYS A 121 -6.86 3.76 -3.81
C LYS A 121 -5.70 3.96 -4.80
N THR A 122 -5.38 2.94 -5.59
CA THR A 122 -4.37 2.99 -6.65
C THR A 122 -4.77 3.98 -7.74
N TYR A 123 -6.03 3.97 -8.21
CA TYR A 123 -6.51 4.93 -9.22
C TYR A 123 -6.33 6.37 -8.75
N ALA A 124 -6.78 6.68 -7.52
CA ALA A 124 -6.65 8.00 -6.95
C ALA A 124 -5.17 8.42 -6.85
N LEU A 125 -4.31 7.57 -6.28
CA LEU A 125 -2.89 7.85 -6.11
C LEU A 125 -2.16 8.06 -7.44
N VAL A 126 -2.46 7.25 -8.46
CA VAL A 126 -1.89 7.40 -9.80
C VAL A 126 -2.34 8.71 -10.45
N CYS A 127 -3.64 9.03 -10.41
CA CYS A 127 -4.16 10.30 -10.93
C CYS A 127 -3.46 11.49 -10.27
N GLU A 128 -3.40 11.51 -8.94
CA GLU A 128 -2.74 12.55 -8.17
C GLU A 128 -1.25 12.69 -8.51
N THR A 129 -0.53 11.57 -8.60
CA THR A 129 0.90 11.57 -8.97
C THR A 129 1.11 12.13 -10.37
N LEU A 130 0.25 11.74 -11.34
CA LEU A 130 0.32 12.20 -12.72
C LEU A 130 0.05 13.71 -12.88
N LYS A 131 -0.75 14.33 -11.99
CA LYS A 131 -0.98 15.79 -12.03
C LYS A 131 0.34 16.56 -11.97
N TYR A 132 1.31 16.05 -11.22
CA TYR A 132 2.61 16.65 -10.98
C TYR A 132 3.76 15.96 -11.74
N GLY A 133 3.45 15.03 -12.66
CA GLY A 133 4.45 14.21 -13.35
C GLY A 133 5.68 14.98 -13.85
N PRO A 134 5.53 16.06 -14.65
CA PRO A 134 6.67 16.83 -15.14
C PRO A 134 7.54 17.47 -14.04
N ALA A 135 6.92 17.95 -12.97
CA ALA A 135 7.64 18.52 -11.83
C ALA A 135 8.40 17.43 -11.08
N ILE A 136 7.77 16.29 -10.82
CA ILE A 136 8.38 15.14 -10.15
C ILE A 136 9.56 14.61 -10.96
N ASP A 137 9.40 14.40 -12.26
CA ASP A 137 10.48 13.96 -13.15
C ASP A 137 11.69 14.90 -13.07
N THR A 138 11.44 16.21 -13.16
CA THR A 138 12.52 17.21 -13.06
C THR A 138 13.27 17.11 -11.72
N LEU A 139 12.55 16.90 -10.61
CA LEU A 139 13.17 16.77 -9.28
C LEU A 139 13.99 15.49 -9.17
N ILE A 140 13.43 14.36 -9.63
CA ILE A 140 14.10 13.05 -9.63
C ILE A 140 15.40 13.11 -10.44
N GLU A 141 15.37 13.72 -11.62
CA GLU A 141 16.52 13.87 -12.50
C GLU A 141 17.58 14.80 -11.88
N LYS A 142 17.17 15.93 -11.31
CA LYS A 142 18.09 16.95 -10.77
C LYS A 142 18.97 16.45 -9.63
N ILE A 143 18.50 15.47 -8.85
CA ILE A 143 19.28 14.85 -7.77
C ILE A 143 19.75 13.43 -8.11
N GLU A 144 19.52 12.97 -9.35
CA GLU A 144 19.79 11.61 -9.80
C GLU A 144 19.23 10.53 -8.85
N LEU A 145 18.02 10.74 -8.33
CA LEU A 145 17.44 9.91 -7.27
C LEU A 145 17.44 8.40 -7.58
N PRO A 146 17.22 7.93 -8.82
CA PRO A 146 17.26 6.48 -9.12
C PRO A 146 18.64 5.84 -8.93
N ARG A 147 19.72 6.63 -8.93
CA ARG A 147 21.07 6.14 -8.59
C ARG A 147 21.26 6.06 -7.08
N LEU A 148 20.76 7.06 -6.35
CA LEU A 148 20.89 7.16 -4.90
C LEU A 148 19.99 6.15 -4.16
N ALA A 149 18.76 5.96 -4.63
CA ALA A 149 17.72 5.20 -3.95
C ALA A 149 17.52 3.79 -4.53
N ARG A 150 18.57 3.12 -5.01
CA ARG A 150 18.47 1.74 -5.50
C ARG A 150 18.08 0.77 -4.36
N PRO A 151 17.22 -0.22 -4.63
CA PRO A 151 16.75 -0.69 -5.94
C PRO A 151 15.38 -0.14 -6.37
N LEU A 152 14.90 0.98 -5.81
CA LEU A 152 13.56 1.48 -6.11
C LEU A 152 13.43 1.91 -7.58
N SER A 153 12.34 1.49 -8.25
CA SER A 153 12.07 1.87 -9.64
C SER A 153 11.72 3.35 -9.76
N LYS A 154 11.87 3.92 -10.96
CA LYS A 154 11.54 5.33 -11.23
C LYS A 154 10.08 5.62 -10.85
N GLU A 155 9.17 4.74 -11.22
CA GLU A 155 7.73 4.91 -11.01
C GLU A 155 7.36 4.87 -9.52
N LEU A 156 8.02 4.00 -8.75
CA LEU A 156 7.84 3.97 -7.30
C LEU A 156 8.37 5.24 -6.64
N LEU A 157 9.53 5.72 -7.10
CA LEU A 157 10.08 7.01 -6.65
C LEU A 157 9.14 8.18 -6.98
N MET A 158 8.49 8.18 -8.15
CA MET A 158 7.50 9.22 -8.49
C MET A 158 6.36 9.28 -7.46
N VAL A 159 5.80 8.11 -7.11
CA VAL A 159 4.72 8.02 -6.10
C VAL A 159 5.20 8.51 -4.74
N MET A 160 6.40 8.09 -4.31
CA MET A 160 6.97 8.49 -3.02
C MET A 160 7.30 9.99 -2.95
N VAL A 161 7.82 10.58 -4.03
CA VAL A 161 8.07 12.03 -4.14
C VAL A 161 6.77 12.82 -4.07
N TYR A 162 5.72 12.38 -4.78
CA TYR A 162 4.39 13.01 -4.67
C TYR A 162 3.91 13.00 -3.23
N GLU A 163 3.83 11.82 -2.61
CA GLU A 163 3.31 11.65 -1.24
C GLU A 163 4.09 12.48 -0.20
N THR A 164 5.41 12.59 -0.34
CA THR A 164 6.25 13.26 0.66
C THR A 164 6.37 14.77 0.50
N LEU A 165 6.15 15.32 -0.69
CA LEU A 165 6.43 16.74 -0.96
C LEU A 165 5.24 17.51 -1.53
N LEU A 166 4.40 16.87 -2.33
CA LEU A 166 3.38 17.53 -3.16
C LEU A 166 1.95 17.18 -2.74
N SER A 167 1.75 16.07 -2.03
CA SER A 167 0.46 15.71 -1.48
C SER A 167 -0.03 16.77 -0.50
N PRO A 168 -1.34 17.06 -0.42
CA PRO A 168 -1.91 17.92 0.61
C PRO A 168 -1.59 17.49 2.04
N LYS A 169 -1.29 16.20 2.23
CA LYS A 169 -0.92 15.60 3.52
C LYS A 169 0.59 15.65 3.79
N ALA A 170 1.39 16.16 2.86
CA ALA A 170 2.84 16.23 2.99
C ALA A 170 3.24 17.14 4.16
N PRO A 171 4.14 16.69 5.03
CA PRO A 171 4.57 17.48 6.18
C PRO A 171 5.46 18.66 5.73
N PRO A 172 5.46 19.77 6.48
CA PRO A 172 6.24 20.96 6.14
C PRO A 172 7.75 20.65 6.07
N GLY A 173 8.49 21.50 5.33
CA GLY A 173 9.87 21.22 4.92
C GLY A 173 10.88 20.98 6.05
N ASN A 174 10.63 21.50 7.25
CA ASN A 174 11.47 21.31 8.44
C ASN A 174 11.12 20.04 9.25
N THR A 175 10.13 19.26 8.83
CA THR A 175 9.69 18.08 9.58
C THR A 175 10.73 16.96 9.51
N PRO A 176 11.17 16.39 10.66
CA PRO A 176 12.08 15.26 10.70
C PRO A 176 11.54 14.04 9.95
N THR A 177 12.42 13.34 9.24
CA THR A 177 12.07 12.13 8.46
C THR A 177 11.87 10.88 9.32
N SER A 178 12.05 10.98 10.64
CA SER A 178 11.80 9.92 11.62
C SER A 178 10.39 9.94 12.23
N GLY A 179 9.57 10.94 11.89
CA GLY A 179 8.24 11.11 12.50
C GLY A 179 7.19 10.09 12.03
N PRO A 180 6.02 10.04 12.70
CA PRO A 180 4.93 9.10 12.38
C PRO A 180 4.45 9.19 10.92
N PHE A 181 4.52 10.38 10.32
CA PHE A 181 4.22 10.53 8.90
C PHE A 181 5.10 9.64 8.03
N PHE A 182 6.41 9.56 8.32
CA PHE A 182 7.35 8.84 7.48
C PHE A 182 7.47 7.36 7.82
N GLN A 183 7.05 6.95 9.02
CA GLN A 183 7.00 5.54 9.40
C GLN A 183 6.07 4.71 8.50
N ARG A 184 5.04 5.35 7.91
CA ARG A 184 4.11 4.71 6.96
C ARG A 184 4.75 4.22 5.65
N PHE A 185 5.94 4.71 5.29
CA PHE A 185 6.66 4.23 4.10
C PHE A 185 7.31 2.85 4.35
N GLY A 186 7.35 2.40 5.61
CA GLY A 186 7.83 1.07 5.97
C GLY A 186 9.22 0.75 5.41
N PRO A 187 9.44 -0.45 4.86
CA PRO A 187 10.73 -0.84 4.28
C PRO A 187 11.21 0.09 3.17
N LEU A 188 10.30 0.59 2.33
CA LEU A 188 10.62 1.50 1.21
C LEU A 188 11.23 2.80 1.72
N GLY A 189 10.82 3.23 2.92
CA GLY A 189 11.34 4.44 3.56
C GLY A 189 12.83 4.37 3.87
N ARG A 190 13.40 3.19 4.14
CA ARG A 190 14.83 3.04 4.49
C ARG A 190 15.76 3.55 3.39
N THR A 191 15.39 3.31 2.14
CA THR A 191 16.17 3.70 0.97
C THR A 191 15.81 5.11 0.49
N PHE A 192 14.54 5.52 0.62
CA PHE A 192 14.06 6.80 0.09
C PHE A 192 14.25 8.00 1.04
N LEU A 193 13.91 7.83 2.34
CA LEU A 193 13.85 8.93 3.30
C LEU A 193 15.17 9.69 3.52
N PRO A 194 16.37 9.06 3.45
CA PRO A 194 17.64 9.78 3.56
C PRO A 194 17.81 10.91 2.52
N HIS A 195 17.09 10.85 1.40
CA HIS A 195 17.22 11.82 0.30
C HIS A 195 16.13 12.91 0.29
N VAL A 196 15.18 12.88 1.22
CA VAL A 196 14.05 13.83 1.26
C VAL A 196 14.52 15.27 1.51
N SER A 197 15.59 15.49 2.28
CA SER A 197 16.15 16.83 2.50
C SER A 197 16.70 17.46 1.21
N LEU A 198 17.35 16.65 0.37
CA LEU A 198 17.86 17.07 -0.95
C LEU A 198 16.69 17.36 -1.89
N LEU A 199 15.67 16.51 -1.89
CA LEU A 199 14.45 16.72 -2.68
C LEU A 199 13.73 18.02 -2.30
N ARG A 200 13.58 18.30 -0.99
CA ARG A 200 13.00 19.57 -0.51
C ARG A 200 13.80 20.77 -0.99
N THR A 201 15.12 20.70 -0.92
CA THR A 201 16.00 21.75 -1.43
C THR A 201 15.86 21.94 -2.94
N ALA A 202 15.79 20.83 -3.69
CA ALA A 202 15.58 20.85 -5.13
C ALA A 202 14.20 21.46 -5.49
N LEU A 203 13.15 21.13 -4.74
CA LEU A 203 11.81 21.66 -4.90
C LEU A 203 11.76 23.16 -4.68
N VAL A 204 12.37 23.68 -3.61
CA VAL A 204 12.43 25.13 -3.37
C VAL A 204 13.11 25.85 -4.54
N LYS A 205 14.26 25.34 -5.00
CA LYS A 205 14.97 25.91 -6.16
C LYS A 205 14.12 25.83 -7.44
N TYR A 206 13.38 24.73 -7.62
CA TYR A 206 12.50 24.54 -8.77
C TYR A 206 11.33 25.52 -8.77
N LYS A 207 10.73 25.79 -7.60
CA LYS A 207 9.66 26.78 -7.42
C LYS A 207 10.12 28.19 -7.73
N ILE A 208 11.28 28.58 -7.20
CA ILE A 208 11.91 29.90 -7.47
C ILE A 208 12.15 30.07 -8.97
N ALA A 209 12.71 29.05 -9.63
CA ALA A 209 12.98 29.11 -11.07
C ALA A 209 11.71 29.24 -11.94
N ARG A 210 10.56 28.77 -11.45
CA ARG A 210 9.26 28.90 -12.13
C ARG A 210 8.44 30.10 -11.65
N GLY A 211 8.94 30.85 -10.67
CA GLY A 211 8.23 32.00 -10.08
C GLY A 211 6.94 31.61 -9.35
N VAL A 212 6.83 30.38 -8.83
CA VAL A 212 5.62 29.91 -8.13
C VAL A 212 5.82 29.86 -6.62
N ALA A 213 4.76 30.17 -5.86
CA ALA A 213 4.79 30.19 -4.41
C ALA A 213 4.21 28.91 -3.80
N ASP A 214 3.18 28.34 -4.43
CA ASP A 214 2.49 27.14 -3.94
C ASP A 214 2.85 25.88 -4.75
N ASN A 215 2.67 24.70 -4.14
CA ASN A 215 2.93 23.44 -4.81
C ASN A 215 1.86 23.10 -5.85
N THR A 216 0.60 23.51 -5.66
CA THR A 216 -0.50 23.27 -6.61
C THR A 216 -0.25 23.93 -7.97
N GLU A 217 0.50 25.03 -8.00
CA GLU A 217 0.90 25.72 -9.23
C GLU A 217 1.90 24.92 -10.07
N LEU A 218 2.53 23.88 -9.50
CA LEU A 218 3.42 22.96 -10.21
C LEU A 218 2.68 21.89 -11.02
N MET A 219 1.35 21.81 -10.92
CA MET A 219 0.54 20.91 -11.74
C MET A 219 0.78 21.15 -13.23
N SER A 220 0.75 20.06 -14.01
CA SER A 220 0.79 20.15 -15.47
C SER A 220 -0.38 20.96 -16.02
N ASP A 221 -0.19 21.63 -17.16
CA ASP A 221 -1.24 22.47 -17.78
C ASP A 221 -2.52 21.68 -18.02
N ARG A 222 -2.38 20.43 -18.48
CA ARG A 222 -3.50 19.50 -18.66
C ARG A 222 -4.22 19.21 -17.34
N ALA A 223 -3.49 18.99 -16.25
CA ALA A 223 -4.10 18.77 -14.94
C ALA A 223 -4.83 20.02 -14.43
N ARG A 224 -4.22 21.21 -14.58
CA ARG A 224 -4.85 22.50 -14.22
C ARG A 224 -6.13 22.72 -15.01
N GLN A 225 -6.14 22.41 -16.30
CA GLN A 225 -7.35 22.45 -17.11
C GLN A 225 -8.41 21.48 -16.59
N VAL A 226 -8.07 20.22 -16.33
CA VAL A 226 -9.05 19.23 -15.83
C VAL A 226 -9.64 19.64 -14.47
N GLU A 227 -8.83 20.17 -13.55
CA GLU A 227 -9.30 20.67 -12.24
C GLU A 227 -10.17 21.92 -12.37
N ALA A 228 -9.82 22.84 -13.26
CA ALA A 228 -10.62 24.05 -13.51
C ALA A 228 -11.97 23.73 -14.17
N HIS A 229 -12.05 22.65 -14.93
CA HIS A 229 -13.28 22.18 -15.57
C HIS A 229 -13.95 21.12 -14.70
N PHE A 230 -14.49 21.53 -13.54
CA PHE A 230 -15.48 20.73 -12.85
C PHE A 230 -16.72 20.58 -13.74
N VAL A 231 -16.79 19.50 -14.52
CA VAL A 231 -17.97 19.17 -15.31
C VAL A 231 -18.83 18.20 -14.48
N PRO A 232 -19.93 18.65 -13.86
CA PRO A 232 -20.82 17.75 -13.16
C PRO A 232 -21.33 16.68 -14.14
N LYS A 233 -21.21 15.40 -13.76
CA LYS A 233 -21.61 14.27 -14.61
C LYS A 233 -23.10 14.24 -14.93
N TYR A 234 -23.91 14.88 -14.08
CA TYR A 234 -25.34 15.04 -14.26
C TYR A 234 -25.78 16.34 -13.58
N VAL A 235 -26.70 17.05 -14.23
CA VAL A 235 -27.44 18.17 -13.64
C VAL A 235 -28.90 17.76 -13.63
N ARG A 236 -29.51 17.65 -12.45
CA ARG A 236 -30.95 17.41 -12.33
C ARG A 236 -31.67 18.75 -12.41
N VAL A 237 -32.26 19.05 -13.57
CA VAL A 237 -33.16 20.19 -13.74
C VAL A 237 -34.57 19.71 -13.40
N ASN A 238 -35.15 20.19 -12.30
CA ASN A 238 -36.57 19.98 -12.04
C ASN A 238 -37.38 20.93 -12.94
N ALA A 239 -38.33 20.41 -13.71
CA ALA A 239 -39.17 21.21 -14.62
C ALA A 239 -40.31 21.97 -13.92
N LEU A 240 -40.46 21.80 -12.60
CA LEU A 240 -41.44 22.52 -11.80
C LEU A 240 -40.88 23.90 -11.44
N ARG A 241 -41.55 24.97 -11.90
CA ARG A 241 -41.28 26.33 -11.41
C ARG A 241 -41.90 26.47 -10.03
N ALA A 242 -41.10 26.95 -9.08
CA ALA A 242 -41.59 27.41 -7.79
C ALA A 242 -41.68 28.93 -7.85
N ASP A 243 -42.89 29.46 -7.75
CA ASP A 243 -43.15 30.90 -7.83
C ASP A 243 -42.82 31.60 -6.49
N GLN A 244 -42.55 30.81 -5.45
CA GLN A 244 -42.11 31.25 -4.13
C GLN A 244 -40.93 30.38 -3.65
N PRO A 245 -40.01 30.95 -2.84
CA PRO A 245 -38.91 30.18 -2.26
C PRO A 245 -39.45 29.03 -1.41
N VAL A 246 -39.04 27.80 -1.72
CA VAL A 246 -39.49 26.60 -1.01
C VAL A 246 -38.82 26.55 0.37
N PRO A 247 -39.57 26.66 1.48
CA PRO A 247 -39.00 26.63 2.82
C PRO A 247 -38.32 25.28 3.07
N GLY A 248 -37.03 25.30 3.43
CA GLY A 248 -36.25 24.09 3.72
C GLY A 248 -35.31 23.63 2.60
N LEU A 249 -35.31 24.29 1.43
CA LEU A 249 -34.27 24.07 0.43
C LEU A 249 -32.96 24.71 0.92
N LYS A 250 -32.10 23.90 1.58
CA LYS A 250 -30.77 24.37 1.97
C LYS A 250 -29.97 24.68 0.70
N ALA A 251 -29.31 25.84 0.68
CA ALA A 251 -28.28 26.13 -0.30
C ALA A 251 -27.28 24.97 -0.31
N ALA A 252 -26.73 24.67 -1.50
CA ALA A 252 -25.76 23.60 -1.67
C ALA A 252 -24.70 23.69 -0.55
N PRO A 253 -24.42 22.58 0.17
CA PRO A 253 -23.49 22.63 1.27
C PRO A 253 -22.14 23.12 0.74
N GLU A 254 -21.61 24.16 1.37
CA GLU A 254 -20.22 24.54 1.19
C GLU A 254 -19.36 23.32 1.49
N THR A 255 -18.43 23.07 0.58
CA THR A 255 -17.45 21.98 0.53
C THR A 255 -17.11 21.41 1.91
N GLY A 256 -17.65 20.24 2.22
CA GLY A 256 -17.21 19.38 3.32
C GLY A 256 -16.79 18.02 2.75
N PRO A 257 -15.71 17.38 3.27
CA PRO A 257 -15.25 16.10 2.77
C PRO A 257 -16.33 15.04 3.03
N MET A 258 -16.58 14.24 2.00
CA MET A 258 -17.42 13.05 2.06
C MET A 258 -16.86 12.14 3.16
N ALA A 259 -17.70 11.75 4.12
CA ALA A 259 -17.34 10.80 5.14
C ALA A 259 -16.89 9.48 4.49
N ASP A 260 -15.69 9.03 4.84
CA ASP A 260 -15.17 7.71 4.49
C ASP A 260 -16.04 6.66 5.19
N SER A 261 -17.03 6.11 4.48
CA SER A 261 -17.63 4.83 4.89
C SER A 261 -16.70 3.71 4.42
N GLU A 262 -15.88 3.24 5.35
CA GLU A 262 -15.05 2.05 5.22
C GLU A 262 -15.96 0.81 5.16
N ASP A 263 -16.25 0.33 3.97
CA ASP A 263 -16.59 -1.07 3.75
C ASP A 263 -16.45 -1.39 2.26
N GLU A 264 -15.24 -1.81 1.86
CA GLU A 264 -15.07 -2.54 0.61
C GLU A 264 -14.18 -3.76 0.84
N THR A 265 -14.84 -4.90 0.68
CA THR A 265 -14.38 -6.27 0.88
C THR A 265 -13.00 -6.56 0.29
N PHE A 266 -12.11 -6.95 1.20
CA PHE A 266 -10.71 -7.35 1.03
C PHE A 266 -10.49 -8.68 0.28
N GLU A 267 -11.55 -9.43 -0.01
CA GLU A 267 -11.51 -10.81 -0.49
C GLU A 267 -10.75 -11.04 -1.82
N PRO A 268 -10.88 -10.23 -2.88
CA PRO A 268 -10.37 -10.63 -4.20
C PRO A 268 -8.83 -10.63 -4.31
N GLY A 269 -8.15 -9.74 -3.60
CA GLY A 269 -6.68 -9.63 -3.64
C GLY A 269 -5.99 -10.73 -2.83
N VAL A 270 -6.56 -11.07 -1.67
CA VAL A 270 -6.11 -12.17 -0.83
C VAL A 270 -6.31 -13.51 -1.55
N ARG A 271 -7.49 -13.72 -2.15
CA ARG A 271 -7.83 -14.95 -2.87
C ARG A 271 -6.89 -15.19 -4.07
N ARG A 272 -6.49 -14.14 -4.79
CA ARG A 272 -5.51 -14.23 -5.88
C ARG A 272 -4.08 -14.54 -5.41
N PHE A 273 -3.66 -13.95 -4.30
CA PHE A 273 -2.37 -14.29 -3.71
C PHE A 273 -2.34 -15.77 -3.26
N ILE A 274 -3.47 -16.27 -2.77
CA ILE A 274 -3.64 -17.65 -2.35
C ILE A 274 -3.75 -18.60 -3.54
N GLU A 275 -4.44 -18.22 -4.61
CA GLU A 275 -4.43 -18.96 -5.88
C GLU A 275 -3.03 -19.02 -6.49
N TYR A 276 -2.25 -17.95 -6.39
CA TYR A 276 -0.84 -17.93 -6.80
C TYR A 276 0.03 -18.88 -5.96
N LEU A 277 -0.20 -18.97 -4.65
CA LEU A 277 0.47 -19.95 -3.78
C LEU A 277 0.01 -21.39 -4.09
N ARG A 278 -1.26 -21.59 -4.44
CA ARG A 278 -1.84 -22.90 -4.80
C ARG A 278 -1.45 -23.39 -6.20
N ALA A 279 -1.00 -22.52 -7.12
CA ALA A 279 -0.62 -22.88 -8.48
C ALA A 279 0.76 -23.59 -8.63
N GLU A 280 1.21 -24.30 -7.59
CA GLU A 280 2.24 -25.36 -7.62
C GLU A 280 3.63 -25.06 -8.24
N ARG A 281 4.22 -23.89 -8.02
CA ARG A 281 5.69 -23.70 -8.27
C ARG A 281 6.58 -23.88 -7.04
N TRP A 282 6.02 -24.39 -5.93
CA TRP A 282 6.72 -24.50 -4.63
C TRP A 282 7.19 -25.93 -4.29
N THR A 283 6.76 -26.94 -5.06
CA THR A 283 7.03 -28.36 -4.78
C THR A 283 8.44 -28.81 -5.19
N GLU A 284 9.22 -27.99 -5.91
CA GLU A 284 10.60 -28.32 -6.33
C GLU A 284 11.69 -27.78 -5.37
N LEU A 285 11.33 -27.11 -4.28
CA LEU A 285 12.33 -26.58 -3.34
C LEU A 285 12.73 -27.61 -2.27
N PRO A 286 14.03 -27.82 -2.02
CA PRO A 286 14.49 -28.74 -0.98
C PRO A 286 13.89 -28.41 0.39
N ARG A 287 13.46 -29.43 1.12
CA ARG A 287 12.99 -29.28 2.51
C ARG A 287 14.07 -28.58 3.34
N GLY A 288 13.71 -27.48 4.00
CA GLY A 288 14.63 -26.68 4.82
C GLY A 288 15.14 -25.39 4.18
N THR A 289 14.59 -24.96 3.04
CA THR A 289 14.96 -23.68 2.42
C THR A 289 14.55 -22.50 3.32
N PRO A 290 15.48 -21.64 3.78
CA PRO A 290 15.15 -20.53 4.67
C PRO A 290 14.20 -19.51 4.02
N MET A 291 13.23 -18.98 4.79
CA MET A 291 12.26 -17.98 4.34
C MET A 291 12.88 -16.72 3.70
N ALA A 292 14.12 -16.39 4.04
CA ALA A 292 14.88 -15.29 3.41
C ALA A 292 15.18 -15.55 1.91
N VAL A 293 15.35 -16.81 1.52
CA VAL A 293 15.59 -17.22 0.12
C VAL A 293 14.30 -17.15 -0.69
N LEU A 294 13.17 -17.52 -0.09
CA LEU A 294 11.83 -17.40 -0.68
C LEU A 294 11.43 -15.92 -0.91
N ALA A 295 11.79 -15.05 0.04
CA ALA A 295 11.60 -13.61 -0.13
C ALA A 295 12.47 -13.01 -1.25
N GLN A 296 13.70 -13.53 -1.47
CA GLN A 296 14.56 -13.11 -2.57
C GLN A 296 14.07 -13.61 -3.94
N GLU A 297 13.57 -14.84 -4.03
CA GLU A 297 12.98 -15.39 -5.27
C GLU A 297 11.66 -14.69 -5.64
N PHE A 298 10.82 -14.34 -4.65
CA PHE A 298 9.65 -13.48 -4.88
C PHE A 298 10.03 -12.10 -5.43
N VAL A 299 11.11 -11.50 -4.93
CA VAL A 299 11.65 -10.23 -5.45
C VAL A 299 12.21 -10.39 -6.87
N ARG A 300 12.84 -11.53 -7.20
CA ARG A 300 13.33 -11.83 -8.55
C ARG A 300 12.23 -12.09 -9.58
N GLY A 301 11.15 -12.76 -9.20
CA GLY A 301 9.99 -13.00 -10.08
C GLY A 301 9.12 -11.76 -10.33
N CYS A 302 9.37 -10.67 -9.60
CA CYS A 302 8.72 -9.37 -9.77
C CYS A 302 9.50 -8.38 -10.66
N HIS A 303 10.64 -8.78 -11.24
CA HIS A 303 11.39 -7.98 -12.22
C HIS A 303 10.80 -8.07 -13.63
#